data_AF-A0A3D3IH31-F1
#
_entry.id   AF-A0A3D3IH31-F1
#
_cell.length_a   1.000
_cell.length_b   1.000
_cell.length_c   1.000
_cell.angle_alpha   90.00
_cell.angle_beta   90.00
_cell.angle_gamma   90.00
#
_symmetry.space_group_name_H-M   'P 1'
#
loop_
_entity.id
_entity.type
_entity.pdbx_description
1 polymer ?
#
loop_
_entity_poly.entity_id
_entity_poly.type
_entity_poly.pdbx_seq_one_letter_code
_entity_poly.pdbx_strand_id
1 'polypeptide(L)'
;FTGDLVNNKSDEVKDYIDVFDKVRAPMGVYSVTGNHDYGDYHKWNSANAKAQNFQDLIRAHNELGFDLLMNEHRWLETGGERIAIIGNENWGAGRFSKYGQLNKAYQGT
;
A
#
# COMPACT_ATOMS: atom_id res chain seq x y z
N PHE A 1 -4.93 6.26 -0.89
CA PHE A 1 -3.50 6.59 -0.90
C PHE A 1 -2.81 5.70 -1.93
N THR A 2 -2.08 6.24 -2.90
CA THR A 2 -1.68 5.51 -4.12
C THR A 2 -0.25 4.99 -4.10
N GLY A 3 0.30 4.72 -2.91
CA GLY A 3 1.67 4.26 -2.72
C GLY A 3 2.66 5.38 -2.40
N ASP A 4 3.90 4.97 -2.14
CA ASP A 4 5.04 5.78 -1.72
C ASP A 4 4.74 6.55 -0.43
N LEU A 5 4.33 5.81 0.60
CA LEU A 5 4.17 6.38 1.94
C LEU A 5 5.54 6.81 2.46
N VAL A 6 6.58 6.02 2.16
CA VAL A 6 7.98 6.29 2.54
C VAL A 6 8.87 6.43 1.32
N ASN A 7 10.01 7.11 1.47
CA ASN A 7 11.01 7.16 0.40
C ASN A 7 11.94 5.94 0.41
N ASN A 8 12.32 5.40 1.58
CA ASN A 8 13.20 4.23 1.67
C ASN A 8 12.88 3.28 2.83
N LYS A 9 12.56 3.81 4.02
CA LYS A 9 12.45 3.05 5.27
C LYS A 9 11.12 3.34 5.96
N SER A 10 10.52 2.32 6.56
CA SER A 10 9.24 2.39 7.27
C SER A 10 9.27 3.30 8.49
N ASP A 11 10.45 3.55 9.08
CA ASP A 11 10.61 4.46 10.21
C ASP A 11 10.34 5.92 9.87
N GLU A 12 10.43 6.30 8.59
CA GLU A 12 10.05 7.63 8.09
C GLU A 12 8.59 7.97 8.41
N VAL A 13 7.70 6.96 8.51
CA VAL A 13 6.29 7.18 8.81
C VAL A 13 6.07 7.87 10.15
N LYS A 14 6.98 7.66 11.11
CA LYS A 14 6.89 8.24 12.46
C LYS A 14 6.87 9.77 12.45
N ASP A 15 7.43 10.40 11.43
CA ASP A 15 7.55 11.85 11.34
C ASP A 15 6.22 12.51 10.89
N TYR A 16 5.27 11.75 10.36
CA TYR A 16 4.02 12.28 9.81
C TYR A 16 2.78 11.43 10.10
N ILE A 17 2.90 10.38 10.93
CA ILE A 17 1.79 9.50 11.26
C ILE A 17 0.61 10.28 11.88
N ASP A 18 0.90 11.30 12.67
CA ASP A 18 -0.06 12.21 13.31
C ASP A 18 -0.75 13.16 12.32
N VAL A 19 -0.21 13.32 11.12
CA VAL A 19 -0.84 14.08 10.03
C VAL A 19 -1.79 13.16 9.26
N PHE A 20 -1.35 11.96 8.92
CA PHE A 20 -2.14 11.03 8.12
C PHE A 20 -3.23 10.30 8.91
N ASP A 21 -3.10 10.16 10.23
CA ASP A 21 -4.16 9.56 11.08
C ASP A 21 -5.49 10.34 11.06
N LYS A 22 -5.44 11.60 10.63
CA LYS A 22 -6.59 12.50 10.46
C LYS A 22 -7.39 12.18 9.19
N VAL A 23 -6.82 11.43 8.24
CA VAL A 23 -7.50 11.06 7.00
C VAL A 23 -8.54 9.99 7.31
N ARG A 24 -9.81 10.38 7.27
CA ARG A 24 -10.96 9.50 7.48
C ARG A 24 -11.99 9.76 6.38
N ALA A 25 -12.60 8.70 5.88
CA ALA A 25 -13.66 8.77 4.88
C ALA A 25 -14.81 7.82 5.25
N PRO A 26 -16.07 8.16 4.94
CA PRO A 26 -17.24 7.36 5.34
C PRO A 26 -17.22 5.91 4.83
N MET A 27 -16.57 5.67 3.70
CA MET A 27 -16.48 4.35 3.07
C MET A 27 -15.08 3.72 3.23
N GLY A 28 -14.29 4.18 4.20
CA GLY A 28 -12.93 3.71 4.43
C GLY A 28 -11.87 4.44 3.60
N VAL A 29 -10.61 4.26 3.99
CA VAL A 29 -9.45 4.80 3.29
C VAL A 29 -8.67 3.62 2.73
N TYR A 30 -8.61 3.52 1.40
CA TYR A 30 -7.90 2.44 0.72
C TYR A 30 -6.51 2.87 0.31
N SER A 31 -5.58 1.93 0.30
CA SER A 31 -4.20 2.17 -0.09
C SER A 31 -3.59 1.04 -0.90
N VAL A 32 -2.52 1.35 -1.63
CA VAL A 32 -1.62 0.39 -2.29
C VAL A 32 -0.18 0.80 -1.99
N THR A 33 0.76 -0.07 -2.31
CA THR A 33 2.20 0.22 -2.26
C THR A 33 2.70 0.86 -3.56
N GLY A 34 3.63 1.79 -3.43
CA GLY A 34 4.41 2.37 -4.53
C GLY A 34 5.78 1.70 -4.65
N ASN A 35 6.63 2.18 -5.55
CA ASN A 35 7.95 1.57 -5.79
C ASN A 35 8.95 1.83 -4.65
N HIS A 36 8.80 2.93 -3.90
CA HIS A 36 9.68 3.26 -2.78
C HIS A 36 9.37 2.45 -1.51
N ASP A 37 8.10 2.08 -1.35
CA ASP A 37 7.58 1.33 -0.19
C ASP A 37 8.25 -0.04 0.03
N TYR A 38 8.75 -0.67 -1.03
CA TYR A 38 9.42 -1.97 -0.95
C TYR A 38 10.85 -1.90 -0.38
N GLY A 39 11.40 -0.69 -0.20
CA GLY A 39 12.78 -0.50 0.23
C GLY A 39 13.81 -0.99 -0.79
N ASP A 40 13.43 -1.12 -2.07
CA ASP A 40 14.29 -1.63 -3.15
C ASP A 40 15.50 -0.72 -3.42
N TYR A 41 15.41 0.56 -3.07
CA TYR A 41 16.47 1.57 -3.29
C TYR A 41 17.38 1.77 -2.09
N HIS A 42 17.17 1.01 -1.01
CA HIS A 42 18.00 1.07 0.19
C HIS A 42 18.97 -0.12 0.27
N LYS A 43 20.18 0.14 0.77
CA LYS A 43 21.16 -0.93 1.02
C LYS A 43 20.93 -1.55 2.39
N TRP A 44 20.42 -2.78 2.41
CA TRP A 44 20.10 -3.51 3.64
C TRP A 44 21.28 -4.35 4.15
N ASN A 45 21.36 -4.49 5.47
CA ASN A 45 22.32 -5.39 6.12
C ASN A 45 22.04 -6.88 5.83
N SER A 46 20.78 -7.22 5.55
CA SER A 46 20.35 -8.56 5.17
C SER A 46 19.00 -8.53 4.45
N ALA A 47 18.65 -9.63 3.78
CA ALA A 47 17.31 -9.81 3.20
C ALA A 47 16.22 -9.78 4.29
N ASN A 48 16.50 -10.32 5.49
CA ASN A 48 15.57 -10.29 6.61
C ASN A 48 15.32 -8.86 7.10
N ALA A 49 16.35 -8.00 7.13
CA ALA A 49 16.17 -6.60 7.51
C ALA A 49 15.24 -5.86 6.53
N LYS A 50 15.41 -6.11 5.22
CA LYS A 50 14.50 -5.57 4.19
C LYS A 50 13.06 -6.08 4.36
N ALA A 51 12.91 -7.39 4.55
CA ALA A 51 11.59 -8.00 4.74
C ALA A 51 10.89 -7.44 5.99
N GLN A 52 11.63 -7.27 7.09
CA GLN A 52 11.11 -6.66 8.31
C GLN A 52 10.66 -5.21 8.06
N ASN A 53 11.47 -4.39 7.37
CA ASN A 53 11.07 -3.03 7.00
C ASN A 53 9.74 -2.99 6.23
N PHE A 54 9.55 -3.91 5.29
CA PHE A 54 8.30 -3.98 4.54
C PHE A 54 7.11 -4.41 5.42
N GLN A 55 7.31 -5.37 6.33
CA GLN A 55 6.29 -5.72 7.33
C GLN A 55 5.95 -4.56 8.25
N ASP A 56 6.93 -3.75 8.62
CA ASP A 56 6.73 -2.54 9.43
C ASP A 56 5.92 -1.49 8.68
N LEU A 57 6.16 -1.32 7.37
CA LEU A 57 5.36 -0.45 6.52
C LEU A 57 3.90 -0.92 6.44
N ILE A 58 3.66 -2.21 6.23
CA ILE A 58 2.29 -2.79 6.23
C ILE A 58 1.60 -2.49 7.56
N ARG A 59 2.31 -2.63 8.69
CA ARG A 59 1.75 -2.28 10.01
C ARG A 59 1.43 -0.80 10.12
N ALA A 60 2.26 0.09 9.58
CA ALA A 60 1.99 1.52 9.58
C ALA A 60 0.68 1.88 8.83
N HIS A 61 0.40 1.24 7.70
CA HIS A 61 -0.89 1.40 7.01
C HIS A 61 -2.08 0.97 7.91
N ASN A 62 -1.93 -0.15 8.61
CA ASN A 62 -2.97 -0.63 9.53
C ASN A 62 -3.16 0.32 10.74
N GLU A 63 -2.07 0.86 11.30
CA GLU A 63 -2.12 1.84 12.39
C GLU A 63 -2.79 3.15 11.96
N LEU A 64 -2.58 3.58 10.71
CA LEU A 64 -3.29 4.70 10.09
C LEU A 64 -4.78 4.38 9.84
N GLY A 65 -5.19 3.12 9.96
CA GLY A 65 -6.55 2.65 9.64
C GLY A 65 -6.84 2.63 8.14
N PHE A 66 -5.80 2.49 7.32
CA PHE A 66 -5.94 2.33 5.87
C PHE A 66 -6.08 0.84 5.53
N ASP A 67 -7.00 0.50 4.63
CA ASP A 67 -7.09 -0.84 4.06
C ASP A 67 -6.07 -0.95 2.91
N LEU A 68 -4.96 -1.64 3.16
CA LEU A 68 -3.89 -1.85 2.19
C LEU A 68 -4.22 -3.03 1.27
N LEU A 69 -4.44 -2.72 -0.01
CA LEU A 69 -4.83 -3.67 -1.04
C LEU A 69 -3.59 -4.18 -1.78
N MET A 70 -3.23 -5.44 -1.54
CA MET A 70 -2.05 -6.09 -2.10
C MET A 70 -2.43 -7.05 -3.23
N ASN A 71 -2.69 -6.50 -4.42
CA ASN A 71 -3.26 -7.22 -5.55
C ASN A 71 -4.64 -7.83 -5.21
N GLU A 72 -5.50 -6.98 -4.64
CA GLU A 72 -6.82 -7.32 -4.10
C GLU A 72 -7.85 -6.26 -4.50
N HIS A 73 -9.13 -6.52 -4.24
CA HIS A 73 -10.20 -5.55 -4.38
C HIS A 73 -11.11 -5.51 -3.15
N ARG A 74 -11.96 -4.48 -3.08
CA ARG A 74 -13.06 -4.33 -2.13
C ARG A 74 -14.31 -3.85 -2.85
N TRP A 75 -15.46 -4.40 -2.49
CA TRP A 75 -16.74 -3.87 -2.94
C TRP A 75 -17.18 -2.74 -2.03
N LEU A 76 -17.58 -1.64 -2.65
CA LEU A 76 -18.26 -0.53 -2.03
C LEU A 76 -19.71 -0.52 -2.49
N GLU A 77 -20.65 -0.43 -1.54
CA GLU A 77 -22.08 -0.32 -1.83
C GLU A 77 -22.59 1.04 -1.37
N THR A 78 -23.26 1.77 -2.25
CA THR A 78 -23.88 3.05 -1.92
C THR A 78 -25.09 3.30 -2.82
N GLY A 79 -26.20 3.78 -2.24
CA GLY A 79 -27.42 4.04 -3.01
C GLY A 79 -28.04 2.82 -3.69
N GLY A 80 -27.70 1.60 -3.28
CA GLY A 80 -28.11 0.35 -3.94
C GLY A 80 -27.24 -0.04 -5.15
N GLU A 81 -26.23 0.76 -5.48
CA GLU A 81 -25.23 0.45 -6.51
C GLU A 81 -23.95 -0.11 -5.88
N ARG A 82 -23.17 -0.84 -6.68
CA ARG A 82 -21.90 -1.44 -6.26
C ARG A 82 -20.75 -0.98 -7.16
N ILE A 83 -19.62 -0.67 -6.54
CA ILE A 83 -18.36 -0.30 -7.21
C ILE A 83 -17.24 -1.14 -6.61
N ALA A 84 -16.41 -1.75 -7.45
CA ALA A 84 -15.19 -2.41 -7.00
C ALA A 84 -14.03 -1.42 -6.95
N ILE A 85 -13.39 -1.28 -5.80
CA ILE A 85 -12.09 -0.63 -5.66
C ILE A 85 -11.02 -1.70 -5.83
N ILE A 86 -10.21 -1.57 -6.88
CA ILE A 86 -9.16 -2.52 -7.23
C ILE A 86 -7.80 -1.92 -6.87
N GLY A 87 -7.07 -2.60 -5.99
CA GLY A 87 -5.71 -2.23 -5.61
C GLY A 87 -4.69 -3.16 -6.25
N ASN A 88 -3.90 -2.61 -7.17
CA ASN A 88 -2.77 -3.30 -7.77
C ASN A 88 -1.48 -2.79 -7.12
N GLU A 89 -0.60 -3.71 -6.73
CA GLU A 89 0.73 -3.36 -6.22
C GLU A 89 1.58 -2.65 -7.30
N ASN A 90 2.71 -2.06 -6.89
CA ASN A 90 3.62 -1.34 -7.78
C ASN A 90 3.86 -2.06 -9.12
N TRP A 91 3.69 -1.31 -10.23
CA TRP A 91 3.93 -1.78 -11.58
C TRP A 91 4.86 -0.82 -12.33
N GLY A 92 6.17 -1.01 -12.13
CA GLY A 92 7.21 -0.15 -12.70
C GLY A 92 7.49 -0.38 -14.19
N ALA A 93 7.91 0.68 -14.89
CA ALA A 93 8.38 0.60 -16.27
C ALA A 93 9.89 0.26 -16.36
N GLY A 94 10.30 -0.40 -17.44
CA GLY A 94 11.72 -0.68 -17.70
C GLY A 94 12.41 -1.46 -16.57
N ARG A 95 13.38 -0.83 -15.91
CA ARG A 95 14.20 -1.44 -14.83
C ARG A 95 13.50 -1.48 -13.47
N PHE A 96 12.34 -0.84 -13.33
CA PHE A 96 11.64 -0.78 -12.05
C PHE A 96 10.88 -2.08 -11.78
N SER A 97 10.82 -2.46 -10.50
CA SER A 97 10.16 -3.68 -10.04
C SER A 97 8.68 -3.73 -10.43
N LYS A 98 8.17 -4.94 -10.62
CA LYS A 98 6.76 -5.22 -10.91
C LYS A 98 6.24 -6.25 -9.92
N TYR A 99 5.45 -5.76 -8.96
CA TYR A 99 4.77 -6.57 -7.96
C TYR A 99 3.26 -6.69 -8.25
N GLY A 100 2.73 -5.77 -9.05
CA GLY A 100 1.34 -5.78 -9.51
C GLY A 100 0.93 -7.08 -10.20
N GLN A 101 -0.24 -7.59 -9.83
CA GLN A 101 -0.91 -8.74 -10.42
C GLN A 101 -2.36 -8.37 -10.69
N LEU A 102 -2.59 -7.52 -11.70
CA LEU A 102 -3.92 -6.97 -11.99
C LEU A 102 -4.98 -8.04 -12.21
N ASN A 103 -4.64 -9.14 -12.90
CA ASN A 103 -5.57 -10.26 -13.11
C ASN A 103 -6.05 -10.86 -11.79
N LYS A 104 -5.18 -10.93 -10.77
CA LYS A 104 -5.52 -11.41 -9.43
C LYS A 104 -6.38 -10.38 -8.70
N ALA A 105 -5.98 -9.10 -8.75
CA ALA A 105 -6.72 -8.02 -8.09
C ALA A 105 -8.15 -7.89 -8.64
N TYR A 106 -8.33 -8.09 -9.94
CA TYR A 106 -9.61 -8.02 -10.66
C TYR A 106 -10.48 -9.27 -10.49
N GLN A 107 -9.91 -10.41 -10.10
CA GLN A 107 -10.64 -11.68 -10.10
C GLN A 107 -11.83 -11.64 -9.12
N GLY A 108 -13.06 -11.74 -9.63
CA GLY A 108 -14.28 -11.77 -8.82
C GLY A 108 -14.97 -10.41 -8.63
N THR A 109 -14.49 -9.37 -9.31
CA THR A 109 -15.25 -8.12 -9.50
C THR A 109 -16.26 -8.23 -10.63
#